data_AF-A0A1D2M3B6-F1
#
_entry.id   AF-A0A1D2M3B6-F1
#
_cell.length_a   1.000
_cell.length_b   1.000
_cell.length_c   1.000
_cell.angle_alpha   90.00
_cell.angle_beta   90.00
_cell.angle_gamma   90.00
#
_symmetry.space_group_name_H-M   'P 1'
#
loop_
_entity.id
_entity.type
_entity.pdbx_description
1 polymer ?
#
loop_
_entity_poly.entity_id
_entity_poly.type
_entity_poly.pdbx_seq_one_letter_code
_entity_poly.pdbx_strand_id
1 'polypeptide(L)'
;SYSGPGSQSFVIWKDIPVPFIFFNWTNPADIYNPDVKLRMPKFVETDRLAMAMALFDTSLHVKKSIRELTFEGYEDPLLELASILPDFLLPTAIPFNKFGWFYTRNNSATYDGVLNMYTGRGHIQNFGKMARWNYNNESLGYQSNCNYIKGSAGDLFPPNPQKDSISIFSTDICRTLTLSFKEEVMTEGIKGYRYWGDENMLDNSAENTDAGCFCSSGSCPPKGVIDVSSCK
;
A
#
# COMPACT_ATOMS: atom_id res chain seq x y z
N SER A 1 7.16 9.19 -29.20
CA SER A 1 6.78 9.41 -27.79
C SER A 1 7.74 8.63 -26.90
N TYR A 2 8.66 9.30 -26.22
CA TYR A 2 9.71 8.71 -25.36
C TYR A 2 9.81 9.57 -24.10
N SER A 3 10.02 8.98 -22.93
CA SER A 3 10.24 9.70 -21.66
C SER A 3 11.70 10.10 -21.49
N GLY A 4 12.20 10.91 -22.41
CA GLY A 4 13.52 11.52 -22.30
C GLY A 4 13.46 12.85 -21.55
N PRO A 5 14.60 13.33 -21.03
CA PRO A 5 14.72 14.71 -20.57
C PRO A 5 14.37 15.64 -21.76
N GLY A 6 13.16 16.22 -21.75
CA GLY A 6 12.65 17.09 -22.84
C GLY A 6 11.29 16.67 -23.45
N SER A 7 10.69 15.55 -23.06
CA SER A 7 9.34 15.19 -23.56
C SER A 7 8.21 15.73 -22.68
N GLN A 8 7.06 16.02 -23.28
CA GLN A 8 5.86 16.46 -22.54
C GLN A 8 5.38 15.44 -21.51
N SER A 9 5.52 14.14 -21.81
CA SER A 9 5.18 13.05 -20.89
C SER A 9 5.99 13.09 -19.59
N PHE A 10 7.25 13.52 -19.66
CA PHE A 10 8.11 13.67 -18.47
C PHE A 10 7.67 14.84 -17.58
N VAL A 11 7.18 15.93 -18.18
CA VAL A 11 6.73 17.12 -17.44
C VAL A 11 5.43 16.85 -16.67
N ILE A 12 4.46 16.19 -17.29
CA ILE A 12 3.15 15.89 -16.68
C ILE A 12 3.29 14.92 -15.50
N TRP A 13 4.16 13.93 -15.62
CA TRP A 13 4.38 12.93 -14.58
C TRP A 13 4.84 13.54 -13.23
N LYS A 14 5.46 14.72 -13.25
CA LYS A 14 6.10 15.30 -12.08
C LYS A 14 5.13 15.78 -10.99
N ASP A 15 3.95 16.28 -11.34
CA ASP A 15 3.07 16.99 -10.41
C ASP A 15 1.60 16.52 -10.55
N ILE A 16 1.12 15.68 -9.63
CA ILE A 16 -0.27 15.20 -9.57
C ILE A 16 -0.82 15.34 -8.14
N PRO A 17 -1.87 16.16 -7.90
CA PRO A 17 -2.46 16.29 -6.57
C PRO A 17 -3.44 15.15 -6.24
N VAL A 18 -3.44 14.68 -4.98
CA VAL A 18 -4.32 13.59 -4.50
C VAL A 18 -5.02 14.01 -3.19
N PRO A 19 -6.36 13.94 -3.08
CA PRO A 19 -7.09 14.26 -1.85
C PRO A 19 -7.07 13.10 -0.84
N PHE A 20 -7.04 13.40 0.46
CA PHE A 20 -7.18 12.42 1.55
C PHE A 20 -8.59 12.40 2.14
N ILE A 21 -9.10 11.22 2.47
CA ILE A 21 -10.39 11.02 3.15
C ILE A 21 -10.12 10.30 4.48
N PHE A 22 -10.62 10.84 5.59
CA PHE A 22 -10.49 10.25 6.93
C PHE A 22 -11.85 9.86 7.49
N PHE A 23 -11.90 8.72 8.17
CA PHE A 23 -13.05 8.28 8.94
C PHE A 23 -12.90 8.75 10.39
N ASN A 24 -13.66 9.77 10.79
CA ASN A 24 -13.64 10.28 12.17
C ASN A 24 -14.59 9.47 13.06
N TRP A 25 -14.09 8.99 14.20
CA TRP A 25 -14.87 8.20 15.13
C TRP A 25 -15.64 9.13 16.08
N THR A 26 -16.96 8.95 16.16
CA THR A 26 -17.84 9.79 16.99
C THR A 26 -18.10 9.22 18.38
N ASN A 27 -17.83 7.94 18.59
CA ASN A 27 -18.10 7.18 19.81
C ASN A 27 -16.91 6.28 20.21
N PRO A 28 -15.69 6.82 20.36
CA PRO A 28 -14.51 6.00 20.65
C PRO A 28 -14.56 5.27 22.00
N ALA A 29 -15.38 5.74 22.95
CA ALA A 29 -15.55 5.08 24.25
C ALA A 29 -16.21 3.69 24.13
N ASP A 30 -16.99 3.45 23.08
CA ASP A 30 -17.69 2.18 22.86
C ASP A 30 -16.71 1.01 22.65
N ILE A 31 -15.45 1.29 22.30
CA ILE A 31 -14.34 0.33 22.25
C ILE A 31 -14.22 -0.47 23.55
N TYR A 32 -14.45 0.18 24.67
CA TYR A 32 -14.25 -0.37 26.01
C TYR A 32 -15.53 -0.93 26.62
N ASN A 33 -16.67 -0.79 25.92
CA ASN A 33 -17.95 -1.25 26.41
C ASN A 33 -18.17 -2.73 26.01
N PRO A 34 -18.21 -3.67 26.97
CA PRO A 34 -18.38 -5.09 26.67
C PRO A 34 -19.75 -5.42 26.04
N ASP A 35 -20.75 -4.55 26.23
CA ASP A 35 -22.09 -4.73 25.68
C ASP A 35 -22.18 -4.27 24.21
N VAL A 36 -21.19 -3.52 23.73
CA VAL A 36 -21.11 -3.11 22.32
C VAL A 36 -20.42 -4.21 21.52
N LYS A 37 -21.17 -4.86 20.64
CA LYS A 37 -20.62 -5.85 19.71
C LYS A 37 -19.79 -5.17 18.62
N LEU A 38 -18.54 -4.87 18.93
CA LEU A 38 -17.59 -4.36 17.96
C LEU A 38 -17.17 -5.49 17.01
N ARG A 39 -17.28 -5.26 15.71
CA ARG A 39 -16.63 -6.10 14.71
C ARG A 39 -15.17 -5.65 14.55
N MET A 40 -14.41 -5.67 15.65
CA MET A 40 -12.98 -5.49 15.54
C MET A 40 -12.39 -6.80 15.00
N PRO A 41 -11.58 -6.75 13.94
CA PRO A 41 -10.76 -7.91 13.63
C PRO A 41 -9.83 -8.15 14.83
N LYS A 42 -9.70 -9.42 15.24
CA LYS A 42 -8.89 -9.83 16.41
C LYS A 42 -7.41 -9.55 16.12
N PHE A 43 -6.97 -8.30 16.24
CA PHE A 43 -5.61 -7.93 15.86
C PHE A 43 -4.62 -7.82 17.02
N VAL A 44 -5.05 -7.75 18.27
CA VAL A 44 -4.09 -7.84 19.38
C VAL A 44 -4.73 -8.47 20.62
N GLU A 45 -4.53 -9.76 20.82
CA GLU A 45 -4.49 -10.36 22.16
C GLU A 45 -3.02 -10.63 22.47
N THR A 46 -2.31 -9.60 22.94
CA THR A 46 -1.09 -9.82 23.70
C THR A 46 -1.25 -9.08 25.02
N ASP A 47 -1.33 -9.83 26.12
CA ASP A 47 -1.44 -9.28 27.49
C ASP A 47 -0.34 -8.23 27.77
N ARG A 48 0.79 -8.34 27.07
CA ARG A 48 1.92 -7.40 27.13
C ARG A 48 1.58 -6.01 26.60
N LEU A 49 0.87 -5.90 25.46
CA LEU A 49 0.48 -4.59 24.94
C LEU A 49 -0.54 -3.94 25.85
N ALA A 50 -1.53 -4.71 26.33
CA ALA A 50 -2.53 -4.21 27.28
C ALA A 50 -1.88 -3.70 28.57
N MET A 51 -0.89 -4.43 29.10
CA MET A 51 -0.11 -4.00 30.26
C MET A 51 0.71 -2.74 29.99
N ALA A 52 1.39 -2.65 28.83
CA ALA A 52 2.15 -1.46 28.46
C ALA A 52 1.23 -0.24 28.32
N MET A 53 0.06 -0.40 27.69
CA MET A 53 -0.92 0.67 27.58
C MET A 53 -1.40 1.15 28.95
N ALA A 54 -1.66 0.23 29.89
CA ALA A 54 -2.04 0.59 31.25
C ALA A 54 -0.92 1.30 32.03
N LEU A 55 0.35 0.88 31.86
CA LEU A 55 1.50 1.50 32.53
C LEU A 55 1.79 2.93 32.05
N PHE A 56 1.59 3.19 30.76
CA PHE A 56 1.87 4.48 30.12
C PHE A 56 0.63 5.36 29.96
N ASP A 57 -0.49 4.97 30.57
CA ASP A 57 -1.79 5.67 30.49
C ASP A 57 -2.17 6.01 29.04
N THR A 58 -2.01 5.04 28.12
CA THR A 58 -2.33 5.21 26.71
C THR A 58 -3.69 4.59 26.36
N SER A 59 -4.39 5.25 25.44
CA SER A 59 -5.69 4.82 24.92
C SER A 59 -5.55 4.14 23.55
N LEU A 60 -6.46 3.22 23.24
CA LEU A 60 -6.54 2.54 21.94
C LEU A 60 -6.92 3.51 20.82
N HIS A 61 -7.61 4.60 21.17
CA HIS A 61 -7.95 5.68 20.25
C HIS A 61 -7.11 6.92 20.58
N VAL A 62 -6.74 7.67 19.56
CA VAL A 62 -6.00 8.93 19.69
C VAL A 62 -6.69 10.04 18.93
N LYS A 63 -6.55 11.28 19.40
CA LYS A 63 -6.99 12.48 18.67
C LYS A 63 -5.75 13.26 18.25
N LYS A 64 -5.55 13.36 16.94
CA LYS A 64 -4.40 14.03 16.32
C LYS A 64 -4.86 14.86 15.14
N SER A 65 -4.06 15.84 14.74
CA SER A 65 -4.29 16.58 13.50
C SER A 65 -4.04 15.70 12.27
N ILE A 66 -4.61 16.07 11.13
CA ILE A 66 -4.37 15.37 9.85
C ILE A 66 -2.88 15.34 9.50
N ARG A 67 -2.15 16.43 9.81
CA ARG A 67 -0.71 16.53 9.50
C ARG A 67 0.10 15.53 10.32
N GLU A 68 -0.19 15.40 11.62
CA GLU A 68 0.43 14.42 12.51
C GLU A 68 0.13 12.98 12.06
N LEU A 69 -1.11 12.66 11.69
CA LEU A 69 -1.47 11.31 11.24
C LEU A 69 -0.84 10.94 9.88
N THR A 70 -0.49 11.93 9.05
CA THR A 70 0.05 11.71 7.70
C THR A 70 1.57 11.86 7.65
N PHE A 71 2.08 13.06 7.36
CA PHE A 71 3.48 13.29 7.00
C PHE A 71 4.36 13.81 8.14
N GLU A 72 3.78 14.55 9.09
CA GLU A 72 4.53 15.15 10.20
C GLU A 72 4.92 14.11 11.25
N GLY A 73 4.04 13.12 11.45
CA GLY A 73 4.16 12.11 12.49
C GLY A 73 3.90 12.68 13.89
N TYR A 74 3.52 11.82 14.83
CA TYR A 74 3.44 12.16 16.24
C TYR A 74 4.28 11.20 17.09
N GLU A 75 4.74 11.71 18.24
CA GLU A 75 5.46 10.92 19.23
C GLU A 75 4.48 10.03 19.98
N ASP A 76 4.81 8.75 20.03
CA ASP A 76 3.98 7.73 20.68
C ASP A 76 4.77 7.10 21.84
N PRO A 77 4.24 7.13 23.08
CA PRO A 77 4.94 6.57 24.24
C PRO A 77 5.27 5.07 24.11
N LEU A 78 4.47 4.29 23.37
CA LEU A 78 4.73 2.87 23.17
C LEU A 78 5.85 2.64 22.15
N LEU A 79 5.99 3.52 21.14
CA LEU A 79 7.14 3.50 20.23
C LEU A 79 8.43 3.88 20.96
N GLU A 80 8.38 4.87 21.85
CA GLU A 80 9.53 5.24 22.69
C GLU A 80 9.95 4.07 23.58
N LEU A 81 8.97 3.42 24.24
CA LEU A 81 9.21 2.21 25.03
C LEU A 81 9.81 1.07 24.19
N ALA A 82 9.27 0.83 22.99
CA ALA A 82 9.76 -0.21 22.10
C ALA A 82 11.23 0.04 21.70
N SER A 83 11.65 1.30 21.53
CA SER A 83 13.02 1.65 21.17
C SER A 83 14.07 1.36 22.27
N ILE A 84 13.64 1.29 23.53
CA ILE A 84 14.53 1.06 24.69
C ILE A 84 14.49 -0.37 25.22
N LEU A 85 13.47 -1.15 24.83
CA LEU A 85 13.34 -2.54 25.27
C LEU A 85 14.34 -3.43 24.53
N PRO A 86 15.05 -4.32 25.24
CA PRO A 86 15.98 -5.25 24.60
C PRO A 86 15.24 -6.25 23.71
N ASP A 87 15.89 -6.68 22.62
CA ASP A 87 15.33 -7.57 21.59
C ASP A 87 14.68 -8.85 22.14
N PHE A 88 15.17 -9.38 23.28
CA PHE A 88 14.57 -10.54 23.93
C PHE A 88 13.13 -10.28 24.45
N LEU A 89 12.81 -9.05 24.83
CA LEU A 89 11.47 -8.66 25.32
C LEU A 89 10.55 -8.26 24.17
N LEU A 90 11.09 -7.59 23.14
CA LEU A 90 10.40 -7.22 21.90
C LEU A 90 11.31 -7.54 20.70
N PRO A 91 11.10 -8.68 20.01
CA PRO A 91 11.92 -9.08 18.87
C PRO A 91 11.52 -8.32 17.59
N THR A 92 11.34 -7.00 17.69
CA THR A 92 10.87 -6.13 16.60
C THR A 92 11.69 -4.85 16.60
N ALA A 93 12.57 -4.71 15.61
CA ALA A 93 13.26 -3.44 15.37
C ALA A 93 12.31 -2.50 14.64
N ILE A 94 11.84 -1.45 15.32
CA ILE A 94 11.00 -0.42 14.71
C ILE A 94 11.93 0.62 14.08
N PRO A 95 11.92 0.80 12.74
CA PRO A 95 12.87 1.69 12.06
C PRO A 95 12.48 3.18 12.13
N PHE A 96 11.45 3.54 12.92
CA PHE A 96 10.87 4.87 13.00
C PHE A 96 10.74 5.34 14.44
N ASN A 97 10.92 6.65 14.65
CA ASN A 97 10.80 7.30 15.96
C ASN A 97 9.46 8.00 16.19
N LYS A 98 8.60 8.07 15.17
CA LYS A 98 7.26 8.65 15.24
C LYS A 98 6.30 7.79 14.45
N PHE A 99 5.02 7.85 14.84
CA PHE A 99 3.97 7.24 14.06
C PHE A 99 3.37 8.24 13.06
N GLY A 100 3.20 7.82 11.81
CA GLY A 100 2.41 8.51 10.80
C GLY A 100 2.36 7.70 9.51
N TRP A 101 1.22 7.66 8.81
CA TRP A 101 1.03 6.78 7.65
C TRP A 101 2.00 7.04 6.50
N PHE A 102 2.43 8.30 6.35
CA PHE A 102 3.38 8.74 5.33
C PHE A 102 4.59 9.43 5.96
N TYR A 103 4.88 9.11 7.23
CA TYR A 103 6.02 9.68 7.94
C TYR A 103 7.31 9.34 7.18
N THR A 104 8.20 10.33 7.05
CA THR A 104 9.43 10.30 6.22
C THR A 104 9.25 10.22 4.69
N ARG A 105 8.02 10.14 4.17
CA ARG A 105 7.78 10.09 2.72
C ARG A 105 7.89 11.45 2.03
N ASN A 106 7.56 12.52 2.75
CA ASN A 106 7.56 13.87 2.19
C ASN A 106 8.97 14.29 1.75
N ASN A 107 9.11 14.73 0.50
CA ASN A 107 10.39 15.07 -0.15
C ASN A 107 11.45 13.95 -0.10
N SER A 108 11.04 12.69 0.02
CA SER A 108 11.94 11.54 0.01
C SER A 108 11.97 10.89 -1.35
N ALA A 109 13.10 11.04 -2.05
CA ALA A 109 13.32 10.40 -3.35
C ALA A 109 13.50 8.88 -3.25
N THR A 110 13.75 8.35 -2.07
CA THR A 110 14.13 6.95 -1.85
C THR A 110 13.13 6.16 -1.01
N TYR A 111 12.06 6.79 -0.50
CA TYR A 111 11.07 6.12 0.35
C TYR A 111 10.45 4.90 -0.34
N ASP A 112 9.99 5.09 -1.58
CA ASP A 112 9.39 4.02 -2.40
C ASP A 112 10.44 3.08 -3.01
N GLY A 113 11.73 3.26 -2.69
CA GLY A 113 12.83 2.50 -3.25
C GLY A 113 13.20 2.89 -4.69
N VAL A 114 13.95 2.02 -5.37
CA VAL A 114 14.41 2.25 -6.73
C VAL A 114 13.48 1.58 -7.73
N LEU A 115 12.72 2.40 -8.47
CA LEU A 115 11.84 1.96 -9.56
C LEU A 115 12.62 1.97 -10.88
N ASN A 116 12.88 0.78 -11.43
CA ASN A 116 13.47 0.65 -12.76
C ASN A 116 12.35 0.39 -13.77
N MET A 117 12.16 1.33 -14.70
CA MET A 117 11.07 1.28 -15.68
C MET A 117 11.59 1.28 -17.11
N TYR A 118 10.86 0.58 -17.98
CA TYR A 118 11.13 0.58 -19.40
C TYR A 118 10.73 1.92 -20.04
N THR A 119 11.67 2.51 -20.77
CA THR A 119 11.48 3.80 -21.45
C THR A 119 10.73 3.70 -22.79
N GLY A 120 10.40 2.49 -23.23
CA GLY A 120 9.81 2.22 -24.55
C GLY A 120 10.82 2.24 -25.72
N ARG A 121 12.10 2.51 -25.47
CA ARG A 121 13.15 2.39 -26.49
C ARG A 121 13.28 0.93 -26.95
N GLY A 122 13.29 0.70 -28.26
CA GLY A 122 13.33 -0.63 -28.87
C GLY A 122 11.95 -1.28 -29.02
N HIS A 123 11.06 -1.14 -28.03
CA HIS A 123 9.68 -1.63 -28.12
C HIS A 123 8.72 -0.72 -27.35
N ILE A 124 7.91 0.07 -28.06
CA ILE A 124 7.01 1.06 -27.44
C ILE A 124 5.96 0.42 -26.52
N GLN A 125 5.62 -0.85 -26.76
CA GLN A 125 4.71 -1.63 -25.92
C GLN A 125 5.24 -1.94 -24.51
N ASN A 126 6.51 -1.63 -24.24
CA ASN A 126 7.09 -1.72 -22.91
C ASN A 126 7.09 -0.38 -22.17
N PHE A 127 6.68 0.72 -22.82
CA PHE A 127 6.69 2.05 -22.23
C PHE A 127 5.96 2.09 -20.88
N GLY A 128 6.64 2.58 -19.85
CA GLY A 128 6.07 2.75 -18.51
C GLY A 128 5.96 1.46 -17.70
N LYS A 129 6.30 0.28 -18.26
CA LYS A 129 6.30 -0.97 -17.51
C LYS A 129 7.44 -1.02 -16.50
N MET A 130 7.17 -1.56 -15.33
CA MET A 130 8.14 -1.87 -14.30
C MET A 130 9.01 -3.04 -14.76
N ALA A 131 10.33 -2.86 -14.67
CA ALA A 131 11.31 -3.90 -14.92
C ALA A 131 11.79 -4.53 -13.61
N ARG A 132 12.14 -3.69 -12.63
CA ARG A 132 12.64 -4.10 -11.31
C ARG A 132 12.25 -3.09 -10.24
N TRP A 133 12.08 -3.57 -9.02
CA TRP A 133 11.96 -2.76 -7.82
C TRP A 133 13.06 -3.17 -6.84
N ASN A 134 13.82 -2.19 -6.33
CA ASN A 134 14.97 -2.45 -5.46
C ASN A 134 15.90 -3.53 -6.03
N TYR A 135 16.18 -3.42 -7.34
CA TYR A 135 17.06 -4.31 -8.11
C TYR A 135 16.56 -5.76 -8.30
N ASN A 136 15.37 -6.09 -7.81
CA ASN A 136 14.73 -7.40 -7.96
C ASN A 136 13.56 -7.34 -8.95
N ASN A 137 13.27 -8.45 -9.62
CA ASN A 137 12.08 -8.64 -10.46
C ASN A 137 10.89 -9.25 -9.69
N GLU A 138 11.10 -9.54 -8.40
CA GLU A 138 10.13 -10.12 -7.47
C GLU A 138 10.06 -9.28 -6.19
N SER A 139 8.85 -9.14 -5.63
CA SER A 139 8.62 -8.52 -4.33
C SER A 139 8.91 -9.49 -3.19
N LEU A 140 9.44 -9.02 -2.07
CA LEU A 140 9.80 -9.89 -0.94
C LEU A 140 8.60 -10.36 -0.09
N GLY A 141 7.44 -9.72 -0.24
CA GLY A 141 6.29 -9.94 0.65
C GLY A 141 5.40 -11.15 0.33
N TYR A 142 5.58 -11.77 -0.84
CA TYR A 142 4.76 -12.88 -1.34
C TYR A 142 5.65 -13.95 -1.99
N GLN A 143 5.06 -15.11 -2.30
CA GLN A 143 5.76 -16.24 -2.94
C GLN A 143 5.14 -16.60 -4.30
N SER A 144 5.86 -17.41 -5.08
CA SER A 144 5.40 -17.89 -6.39
C SER A 144 4.99 -16.74 -7.32
N ASN A 145 4.03 -16.96 -8.21
CA ASN A 145 3.48 -15.98 -9.13
C ASN A 145 2.93 -14.69 -8.48
N CYS A 146 2.58 -14.69 -7.19
CA CYS A 146 2.09 -13.51 -6.47
C CYS A 146 3.18 -12.45 -6.24
N ASN A 147 4.45 -12.85 -6.29
CA ASN A 147 5.57 -11.95 -6.04
C ASN A 147 6.09 -11.24 -7.30
N TYR A 148 5.58 -11.60 -8.48
CA TYR A 148 6.07 -11.04 -9.73
C TYR A 148 5.67 -9.57 -9.91
N ILE A 149 6.66 -8.75 -10.26
CA ILE A 149 6.46 -7.35 -10.62
C ILE A 149 5.99 -7.29 -12.08
N LYS A 150 4.74 -6.87 -12.29
CA LYS A 150 4.14 -6.75 -13.63
C LYS A 150 3.46 -5.40 -13.81
N GLY A 151 3.27 -5.01 -15.07
CA GLY A 151 2.54 -3.78 -15.39
C GLY A 151 3.37 -2.51 -15.19
N SER A 152 2.71 -1.38 -14.99
CA SER A 152 3.36 -0.07 -14.77
C SER A 152 3.40 0.30 -13.28
N ALA A 153 3.99 1.45 -12.97
CA ALA A 153 3.88 2.06 -11.64
C ALA A 153 2.56 2.83 -11.42
N GLY A 154 1.63 2.80 -12.38
CA GLY A 154 0.31 3.44 -12.29
C GLY A 154 0.19 4.74 -13.09
N ASP A 155 1.29 5.43 -13.39
CA ASP A 155 1.24 6.75 -14.06
C ASP A 155 1.43 6.67 -15.57
N LEU A 156 2.18 5.68 -16.04
CA LEU A 156 2.57 5.54 -17.45
C LEU A 156 2.10 4.21 -18.00
N PHE A 157 1.43 4.24 -19.16
CA PHE A 157 0.96 3.04 -19.84
C PHE A 157 1.42 3.03 -21.30
N PRO A 158 1.61 1.84 -21.89
CA PRO A 158 1.86 1.71 -23.32
C PRO A 158 0.77 2.38 -24.17
N PRO A 159 1.11 2.94 -25.34
CA PRO A 159 0.10 3.50 -26.23
C PRO A 159 -0.78 2.41 -26.84
N ASN A 160 -2.03 2.78 -27.13
CA ASN A 160 -3.08 1.89 -27.68
C ASN A 160 -3.31 0.65 -26.79
N PRO A 161 -3.72 0.83 -25.52
CA PRO A 161 -3.99 -0.29 -24.63
C PRO A 161 -5.15 -1.16 -25.16
N GLN A 162 -5.13 -2.45 -24.84
CA GLN A 162 -6.19 -3.38 -25.22
C GLN A 162 -7.40 -3.27 -24.27
N LYS A 163 -8.57 -3.73 -24.73
CA LYS A 163 -9.83 -3.72 -23.95
C LYS A 163 -9.99 -4.99 -23.09
N ASP A 164 -8.92 -5.41 -22.46
CA ASP A 164 -8.86 -6.60 -21.61
C ASP A 164 -8.57 -6.21 -20.16
N SER A 165 -7.32 -5.94 -19.82
CA SER A 165 -6.88 -5.56 -18.48
C SER A 165 -5.54 -4.82 -18.51
N ILE A 166 -5.28 -4.07 -17.45
CA ILE A 166 -3.97 -3.46 -17.20
C ILE A 166 -3.46 -3.90 -15.84
N SER A 167 -2.15 -4.02 -15.69
CA SER A 167 -1.52 -4.30 -14.40
C SER A 167 -0.77 -3.08 -13.89
N ILE A 168 -0.79 -2.90 -12.57
CA ILE A 168 -0.08 -1.85 -11.85
C ILE A 168 0.64 -2.51 -10.67
N PHE A 169 1.93 -2.28 -10.52
CA PHE A 169 2.67 -2.65 -9.33
C PHE A 169 2.63 -1.50 -8.32
N SER A 170 2.13 -1.76 -7.11
CA SER A 170 2.09 -0.77 -6.04
C SER A 170 3.14 -1.11 -4.97
N THR A 171 4.05 -0.16 -4.74
CA THR A 171 5.08 -0.24 -3.70
C THR A 171 4.49 -0.22 -2.30
N ASP A 172 3.35 0.46 -2.12
CA ASP A 172 2.70 0.61 -0.82
C ASP A 172 2.07 -0.69 -0.30
N ILE A 173 1.72 -1.61 -1.19
CA ILE A 173 1.14 -2.91 -0.84
C ILE A 173 1.99 -4.09 -1.35
N CYS A 174 3.20 -3.80 -1.86
CA CYS A 174 4.18 -4.78 -2.35
C CYS A 174 3.65 -5.82 -3.36
N ARG A 175 2.63 -5.50 -4.16
CA ARG A 175 2.05 -6.44 -5.13
C ARG A 175 1.59 -5.79 -6.42
N THR A 176 1.47 -6.63 -7.45
CA THR A 176 0.79 -6.29 -8.69
C THR A 176 -0.73 -6.37 -8.49
N LEU A 177 -1.46 -5.34 -8.91
CA LEU A 177 -2.91 -5.31 -9.07
C LEU A 177 -3.25 -5.38 -10.57
N THR A 178 -4.28 -6.15 -10.90
CA THR A 178 -4.84 -6.20 -12.26
C THR A 178 -6.20 -5.52 -12.26
N LEU A 179 -6.38 -4.58 -13.18
CA LEU A 179 -7.60 -3.81 -13.39
C LEU A 179 -8.24 -4.23 -14.71
N SER A 180 -9.48 -4.68 -14.65
CA SER A 180 -10.23 -5.15 -15.81
C SER A 180 -10.84 -3.97 -16.57
N PHE A 181 -10.95 -4.08 -17.90
CA PHE A 181 -11.66 -3.10 -18.70
C PHE A 181 -13.14 -3.03 -18.26
N LYS A 182 -13.63 -1.82 -17.99
CA LYS A 182 -15.01 -1.57 -17.59
C LYS A 182 -15.83 -1.02 -18.75
N GLU A 183 -15.39 0.10 -19.31
CA GLU A 183 -16.14 0.82 -20.34
C GLU A 183 -15.28 1.82 -21.11
N GLU A 184 -15.76 2.25 -22.27
CA GLU A 184 -15.24 3.46 -22.93
C GLU A 184 -15.80 4.70 -22.27
N VAL A 185 -14.96 5.72 -22.10
CA VAL A 185 -15.34 7.00 -21.51
C VAL A 185 -14.89 8.14 -22.41
N MET A 186 -15.58 9.27 -22.28
CA MET A 186 -15.16 10.53 -22.88
C MET A 186 -14.94 11.54 -21.76
N THR A 187 -13.71 12.02 -21.62
CA THR A 187 -13.31 12.98 -20.59
C THR A 187 -12.68 14.17 -21.29
N GLU A 188 -13.21 15.38 -21.09
CA GLU A 188 -12.72 16.60 -21.74
C GLU A 188 -12.59 16.48 -23.28
N GLY A 189 -13.54 15.76 -23.91
CA GLY A 189 -13.54 15.51 -25.36
C GLY A 189 -12.56 14.43 -25.84
N ILE A 190 -11.81 13.80 -24.93
CA ILE A 190 -10.87 12.73 -25.25
C ILE A 190 -11.51 11.37 -24.95
N LYS A 191 -11.52 10.48 -25.94
CA LYS A 191 -11.93 9.08 -25.77
C LYS A 191 -10.85 8.33 -24.99
N GLY A 192 -11.27 7.58 -23.97
CA GLY A 192 -10.40 6.75 -23.15
C GLY A 192 -11.09 5.46 -22.73
N TYR A 193 -10.32 4.59 -22.11
CA TYR A 193 -10.82 3.36 -21.50
C TYR A 193 -10.77 3.50 -19.98
N ARG A 194 -11.86 3.14 -19.32
CA ARG A 194 -11.92 3.03 -17.87
C ARG A 194 -11.60 1.60 -17.48
N TYR A 195 -10.54 1.42 -16.71
CA TYR A 195 -10.22 0.16 -16.03
C TYR A 195 -10.62 0.25 -14.57
N TRP A 196 -10.98 -0.88 -13.97
CA TRP A 196 -11.52 -0.93 -12.62
C TRP A 196 -11.08 -2.20 -11.89
N GLY A 197 -10.95 -2.11 -10.56
CA GLY A 197 -10.70 -3.26 -9.70
C GLY A 197 -11.98 -4.06 -9.49
N ASP A 198 -12.11 -5.19 -10.16
CA ASP A 198 -13.25 -6.10 -9.97
C ASP A 198 -13.15 -6.87 -8.65
N GLU A 199 -14.13 -7.74 -8.42
CA GLU A 199 -14.22 -8.59 -7.23
C GLU A 199 -13.03 -9.57 -7.06
N ASN A 200 -12.23 -9.78 -8.11
CA ASN A 200 -11.09 -10.67 -8.10
C ASN A 200 -9.76 -9.95 -7.88
N MET A 201 -9.71 -8.62 -8.03
CA MET A 201 -8.49 -7.81 -7.87
C MET A 201 -7.80 -8.03 -6.51
N LEU A 202 -8.59 -8.16 -5.44
CA LEU A 202 -8.12 -8.41 -4.07
C LEU A 202 -8.56 -9.79 -3.56
N ASP A 203 -8.71 -10.74 -4.49
CA ASP A 203 -8.95 -12.13 -4.12
C ASP A 203 -7.69 -12.75 -3.51
N ASN A 204 -7.93 -13.70 -2.62
CA ASN A 204 -6.95 -14.51 -1.93
C ASN A 204 -7.49 -15.92 -1.67
N SER A 205 -8.58 -16.30 -2.35
CA SER A 205 -9.21 -17.59 -2.22
C SER A 205 -8.27 -18.72 -2.64
N ALA A 206 -8.25 -19.81 -1.87
CA ALA A 206 -7.48 -21.00 -2.20
C ALA A 206 -8.01 -21.71 -3.46
N GLU A 207 -9.28 -21.46 -3.83
CA GLU A 207 -9.91 -21.96 -5.06
C GLU A 207 -9.35 -21.28 -6.31
N ASN A 208 -8.84 -20.05 -6.17
CA ASN A 208 -8.15 -19.33 -7.23
C ASN A 208 -6.65 -19.63 -7.16
N THR A 209 -6.18 -20.49 -8.05
CA THR A 209 -4.77 -20.92 -8.12
C THR A 209 -3.80 -19.76 -8.29
N ASP A 210 -4.25 -18.65 -8.88
CA ASP A 210 -3.42 -17.47 -9.11
C ASP A 210 -3.35 -16.53 -7.89
N ALA A 211 -4.28 -16.66 -6.94
CA ALA A 211 -4.40 -15.78 -5.78
C ALA A 211 -4.06 -16.45 -4.43
N GLY A 212 -4.06 -17.79 -4.35
CA GLY A 212 -3.77 -18.52 -3.12
C GLY A 212 -2.41 -18.21 -2.49
N CYS A 213 -1.42 -17.79 -3.29
CA CYS A 213 -0.09 -17.41 -2.80
C CYS A 213 -0.04 -16.05 -2.07
N PHE A 214 -1.12 -15.26 -2.07
CA PHE A 214 -1.21 -14.02 -1.29
C PHE A 214 -1.36 -14.28 0.22
N CYS A 215 -1.63 -15.52 0.64
CA CYS A 215 -1.73 -15.91 2.04
C CYS A 215 -0.45 -16.60 2.52
N SER A 216 0.60 -15.81 2.77
CA SER A 216 1.91 -16.33 3.16
C SER A 216 1.99 -16.82 4.61
N SER A 217 1.05 -16.40 5.47
CA SER A 217 1.07 -16.58 6.92
C SER A 217 0.19 -17.73 7.44
N GLY A 218 -0.33 -18.59 6.55
CA GLY A 218 -1.24 -19.71 6.89
C GLY A 218 -2.69 -19.31 7.24
N SER A 219 -2.93 -18.04 7.56
CA SER A 219 -4.27 -17.45 7.71
C SER A 219 -4.49 -16.38 6.65
N CYS A 220 -5.59 -16.48 5.90
CA CYS A 220 -5.99 -15.48 4.92
C CYS A 220 -6.95 -14.46 5.56
N PRO A 221 -6.79 -13.16 5.30
CA PRO A 221 -7.86 -12.20 5.60
C PRO A 221 -9.11 -12.50 4.74
N PRO A 222 -10.29 -11.97 5.12
CA PRO A 222 -11.49 -12.09 4.28
C PRO A 222 -11.27 -11.50 2.88
N LYS A 223 -11.98 -12.05 1.87
CA LYS A 223 -11.94 -11.55 0.48
C LYS A 223 -12.15 -10.03 0.44
N GLY A 224 -11.30 -9.32 -0.31
CA GLY A 224 -11.33 -7.85 -0.38
C GLY A 224 -10.40 -7.14 0.61
N VAL A 225 -9.74 -7.88 1.50
CA VAL A 225 -8.73 -7.37 2.42
C VAL A 225 -7.39 -8.04 2.11
N ILE A 226 -6.30 -7.29 2.22
CA ILE A 226 -4.94 -7.78 1.99
C ILE A 226 -4.10 -7.59 3.24
N ASP A 227 -3.27 -8.58 3.55
CA ASP A 227 -2.21 -8.47 4.54
C ASP A 227 -0.97 -7.84 3.88
N VAL A 228 -0.52 -6.72 4.42
CA VAL A 228 0.65 -5.96 3.96
C VAL A 228 1.72 -5.84 5.05
N SER A 229 1.61 -6.64 6.13
CA SER A 229 2.56 -6.64 7.24
C SER A 229 4.00 -6.98 6.81
N SER A 230 4.17 -7.77 5.75
CA SER A 230 5.50 -8.07 5.19
C SER A 230 6.14 -6.89 4.44
N CYS A 231 5.38 -5.81 4.21
CA CYS A 231 5.76 -4.66 3.39
C CYS A 231 5.95 -3.37 4.21
N LYS A 232 5.52 -3.34 5.48
CA LYS A 232 5.43 -2.13 6.31
C LYS A 232 6.06 -2.32 7.68
#